data_AF-A0A7C1F385-F1
#
_entry.id   AF-A0A7C1F385-F1
#
_cell.length_a   1.000
_cell.length_b   1.000
_cell.length_c   1.000
_cell.angle_alpha   90.00
_cell.angle_beta   90.00
_cell.angle_gamma   90.00
#
_symmetry.space_group_name_H-M   'P 1'
#
loop_
_entity.id
_entity.type
_entity.pdbx_description
1 polymer ?
#
loop_
_entity_poly.entity_id
_entity_poly.type
_entity_poly.pdbx_seq_one_letter_code
_entity_poly.pdbx_strand_id
1 'polypeptide(L)'
;YLNVFNWQALAFLREQGAQGVVLSPELTLRQVEAIAGESPLPVEVLVHGRLPLMVSEYCAVGAVLGGMTAGRACSVPCRGRRFALRDRQGVLFPLCPDSACRMHVFNSQELVMLRFLPALVRAGVAGLRIEARLEDASAVFRVTRVYRQVLDAALEGVYKRVSEEVEAELVNGAGFTRGHYFRGVV
;
A
#
# COMPACT_ATOMS: atom_id res chain seq x y z
N TYR A 1 -7.91 7.18 -5.91
CA TYR A 1 -8.20 5.85 -5.36
C TYR A 1 -9.69 5.78 -5.09
N LEU A 2 -10.37 4.79 -5.65
CA LEU A 2 -11.77 4.50 -5.32
C LEU A 2 -11.75 3.45 -4.21
N ASN A 3 -12.34 3.77 -3.07
CA ASN A 3 -12.33 2.89 -1.91
C ASN A 3 -13.44 1.84 -2.04
N VAL A 4 -13.13 0.70 -2.65
CA VAL A 4 -14.08 -0.40 -2.82
C VAL A 4 -14.12 -1.25 -1.55
N PHE A 5 -15.23 -1.16 -0.81
CA PHE A 5 -15.41 -1.81 0.50
C PHE A 5 -16.48 -2.90 0.52
N ASN A 6 -17.40 -2.90 -0.45
CA ASN A 6 -18.56 -3.77 -0.44
C ASN A 6 -18.97 -4.16 -1.86
N TRP A 7 -19.91 -5.09 -1.94
CA TRP A 7 -20.39 -5.61 -3.21
C TRP A 7 -21.14 -4.55 -4.03
N GLN A 8 -21.82 -3.59 -3.38
CA GLN A 8 -22.57 -2.53 -4.06
C GLN A 8 -21.64 -1.63 -4.87
N ALA A 9 -20.51 -1.21 -4.27
CA ALA A 9 -19.49 -0.44 -4.96
C ALA A 9 -18.89 -1.22 -6.13
N LEU A 10 -18.66 -2.52 -5.96
CA LEU A 10 -18.13 -3.39 -7.01
C LEU A 10 -19.12 -3.54 -8.18
N ALA A 11 -20.40 -3.78 -7.88
CA ALA A 11 -21.47 -3.88 -8.87
C ALA A 11 -21.63 -2.58 -9.66
N PHE A 12 -21.65 -1.44 -8.96
CA PHE A 12 -21.67 -0.11 -9.58
C PHE A 12 -20.49 0.08 -10.53
N LEU A 13 -19.26 -0.22 -10.09
CA LEU A 13 -18.08 -0.06 -10.94
C LEU A 13 -18.11 -0.97 -12.16
N ARG A 14 -18.63 -2.20 -12.03
CA ARG A 14 -18.85 -3.10 -13.16
C ARG A 14 -19.83 -2.49 -14.16
N GLU A 15 -20.95 -1.92 -13.71
CA GLU A 15 -21.92 -1.25 -14.59
C GLU A 15 -21.31 -0.05 -15.31
N GLN A 16 -20.35 0.64 -14.69
CA GLN A 16 -19.57 1.70 -15.33
C GLN A 16 -18.46 1.18 -16.28
N GLY A 17 -18.37 -0.14 -16.48
CA GLY A 17 -17.41 -0.77 -17.41
C GLY A 17 -16.03 -1.07 -16.82
N ALA A 18 -15.85 -1.03 -15.49
CA ALA A 18 -14.60 -1.39 -14.86
C ALA A 18 -14.20 -2.84 -15.18
N GLN A 19 -12.91 -3.05 -15.48
CA GLN A 19 -12.35 -4.37 -15.82
C GLN A 19 -11.71 -5.09 -14.63
N GLY A 20 -11.62 -4.42 -13.49
CA GLY A 20 -11.00 -4.90 -12.28
C GLY A 20 -11.02 -3.82 -11.22
N VAL A 21 -10.92 -4.23 -9.96
CA VAL A 21 -10.99 -3.29 -8.82
C VAL A 21 -9.90 -3.61 -7.80
N VAL A 22 -9.44 -2.57 -7.11
CA VAL A 22 -8.57 -2.72 -5.96
C VAL A 22 -9.41 -2.55 -4.71
N LEU A 23 -9.41 -3.55 -3.84
CA LEU A 23 -10.12 -3.42 -2.57
C LEU A 23 -9.42 -2.46 -1.63
N SER A 24 -10.22 -1.85 -0.76
CA SER A 24 -9.71 -1.01 0.29
C SER A 24 -8.76 -1.79 1.23
N PRO A 25 -7.58 -1.24 1.59
CA PRO A 25 -6.66 -1.85 2.55
C PRO A 25 -7.18 -1.86 4.00
N GLU A 26 -8.36 -1.27 4.22
CA GLU A 26 -9.08 -1.26 5.51
C GLU A 26 -9.95 -2.52 5.72
N LEU A 27 -10.14 -3.34 4.69
CA LEU A 27 -10.88 -4.59 4.82
C LEU A 27 -10.08 -5.65 5.59
N THR A 28 -10.83 -6.47 6.34
CA THR A 28 -10.30 -7.70 6.93
C THR A 28 -10.08 -8.77 5.85
N LEU A 29 -9.21 -9.75 6.13
CA LEU A 29 -8.98 -10.88 5.24
C LEU A 29 -10.28 -11.65 4.96
N ARG A 30 -11.13 -11.81 5.98
CA ARG A 30 -12.45 -12.46 5.83
C ARG A 30 -13.39 -11.68 4.91
N GLN A 31 -13.38 -10.35 4.98
CA GLN A 31 -14.18 -9.53 4.06
C GLN A 31 -13.62 -9.58 2.63
N VAL A 32 -12.29 -9.61 2.48
CA VAL A 32 -11.65 -9.83 1.18
C VAL A 32 -12.07 -11.19 0.61
N GLU A 33 -12.03 -12.26 1.39
CA GLU A 33 -12.51 -13.60 0.99
C GLU A 33 -13.97 -13.58 0.53
N ALA A 34 -14.85 -12.93 1.29
CA ALA A 34 -16.26 -12.83 0.94
C ALA A 34 -16.50 -12.05 -0.36
N ILE A 35 -15.76 -10.96 -0.59
CA ILE A 35 -15.93 -10.14 -1.81
C ILE A 35 -15.27 -10.82 -3.02
N ALA A 36 -14.03 -11.30 -2.88
CA ALA A 36 -13.27 -11.86 -3.99
C ALA A 36 -13.85 -13.19 -4.49
N GLY A 37 -14.38 -14.05 -3.60
CA GLY A 37 -14.95 -15.34 -3.98
C GLY A 37 -16.20 -15.26 -4.86
N GLU A 38 -16.98 -14.18 -4.75
CA GLU A 38 -18.21 -13.97 -5.52
C GLU A 38 -18.10 -12.82 -6.52
N SER A 39 -16.91 -12.22 -6.66
CA SER A 39 -16.74 -11.04 -7.48
C SER A 39 -16.89 -11.36 -8.97
N PRO A 40 -17.77 -10.66 -9.71
CA PRO A 40 -17.83 -10.74 -11.17
C PRO A 40 -16.66 -10.03 -11.87
N LEU A 41 -15.79 -9.34 -11.12
CA LEU A 41 -14.61 -8.65 -11.63
C LEU A 41 -13.33 -9.19 -10.99
N PRO A 42 -12.18 -9.18 -11.69
CA PRO A 42 -10.88 -9.38 -11.08
C PRO A 42 -10.67 -8.42 -9.91
N VAL A 43 -10.37 -9.00 -8.74
CA VAL A 43 -10.13 -8.24 -7.52
C VAL A 43 -8.65 -8.25 -7.19
N GLU A 44 -8.11 -7.06 -6.89
CA GLU A 44 -6.74 -6.88 -6.45
C GLU A 44 -6.69 -6.36 -5.01
N VAL A 45 -5.61 -6.69 -4.30
CA VAL A 45 -5.40 -6.23 -2.93
C VAL A 45 -3.97 -5.77 -2.70
N LEU A 46 -3.79 -4.80 -1.82
CA LEU A 46 -2.46 -4.32 -1.44
C LEU A 46 -1.80 -5.29 -0.46
N VAL A 47 -0.59 -5.74 -0.76
CA VAL A 47 0.11 -6.78 0.03
C VAL A 47 1.47 -6.35 0.56
N HIS A 48 2.02 -5.25 0.06
CA HIS A 48 3.32 -4.75 0.47
C HIS A 48 3.42 -3.23 0.39
N GLY A 49 4.24 -2.63 1.26
CA GLY A 49 4.66 -1.23 1.17
C GLY A 49 3.95 -0.30 2.16
N ARG A 50 4.35 0.97 2.18
CA ARG A 50 3.82 1.95 3.14
C ARG A 50 2.41 2.38 2.74
N LEU A 51 1.43 2.20 3.62
CA LEU A 51 0.06 2.63 3.32
C LEU A 51 -0.04 4.16 3.31
N PRO A 52 -0.71 4.77 2.31
CA PRO A 52 -1.03 6.19 2.35
C PRO A 52 -1.99 6.47 3.51
N LEU A 53 -1.63 7.41 4.39
CA LEU A 53 -2.47 7.83 5.51
C LEU A 53 -3.34 9.04 5.15
N MET A 54 -2.77 10.00 4.44
CA MET A 54 -3.41 11.28 4.18
C MET A 54 -2.88 11.89 2.88
N VAL A 55 -3.76 12.58 2.16
CA VAL A 55 -3.37 13.51 1.10
C VAL A 55 -3.77 14.91 1.57
N SER A 56 -2.85 15.86 1.47
CA SER A 56 -3.07 17.25 1.85
C SER A 56 -2.80 18.18 0.67
N GLU A 57 -3.72 19.13 0.42
CA GLU A 57 -3.49 20.25 -0.51
C GLU A 57 -2.41 21.20 0.02
N TYR A 58 -2.10 21.13 1.32
CA TYR A 58 -1.04 21.92 1.92
C TYR A 58 0.31 21.19 1.87
N CYS A 59 1.27 21.77 1.14
CA CYS A 59 2.63 21.23 1.04
C CYS A 59 3.52 21.72 2.19
N ALA A 60 3.63 20.94 3.27
CA ALA A 60 4.47 21.29 4.41
C ALA A 60 5.95 21.48 4.02
N VAL A 61 6.45 20.67 3.09
CA VAL A 61 7.84 20.78 2.59
C VAL A 61 8.06 22.12 1.90
N GLY A 62 7.12 22.54 1.03
CA GLY A 62 7.20 23.81 0.32
C GLY A 62 7.04 25.02 1.24
N ALA A 63 6.14 24.94 2.22
CA ALA A 63 5.92 26.02 3.17
C ALA A 63 7.11 26.22 4.13
N VAL A 64 7.67 25.14 4.68
CA VAL A 64 8.73 25.21 5.69
C VAL A 64 10.11 25.39 5.05
N LEU A 65 10.42 24.63 3.99
CA LEU A 65 11.76 24.61 3.40
C LEU A 65 11.83 25.32 2.05
N GLY A 66 10.70 25.48 1.37
CA GLY A 66 10.63 26.07 0.03
C GLY A 66 10.37 27.57 0.02
N GLY A 67 10.15 28.18 1.18
CA GLY A 67 9.81 29.60 1.31
C GLY A 67 8.48 29.98 0.66
N MET A 68 7.59 29.01 0.44
CA MET A 68 6.29 29.24 -0.19
C MET A 68 5.41 30.13 0.71
N THR A 69 4.93 31.23 0.15
CA THR A 69 3.97 32.14 0.79
C THR A 69 2.92 32.57 -0.25
N ALA A 70 1.90 33.34 0.16
CA ALA A 70 0.87 33.83 -0.76
C ALA A 70 1.45 34.65 -1.95
N GLY A 71 2.61 35.29 -1.79
CA GLY A 71 3.27 36.09 -2.83
C GLY A 71 4.59 35.52 -3.36
N ARG A 72 5.00 34.32 -2.94
CA ARG A 72 6.29 33.73 -3.32
C ARG A 72 6.13 32.26 -3.69
N ALA A 73 6.58 31.91 -4.89
CA ALA A 73 6.65 30.54 -5.37
C ALA A 73 7.67 29.70 -4.57
N CYS A 74 7.38 28.41 -4.45
CA CYS A 74 8.22 27.43 -3.78
C CYS A 74 9.55 27.22 -4.54
N SER A 75 10.67 27.10 -3.82
CA SER A 75 11.99 26.77 -4.40
C SER A 75 12.17 25.28 -4.76
N VAL A 76 11.09 24.50 -4.71
CA VAL A 76 11.03 23.07 -5.08
C VAL A 76 12.01 22.15 -4.28
N PRO A 77 12.15 22.31 -2.96
CA PRO A 77 13.12 21.54 -2.15
C PRO A 77 12.80 20.03 -2.08
N CYS A 78 11.59 19.62 -2.47
CA CYS A 78 11.17 18.22 -2.53
C CYS A 78 11.91 17.40 -3.60
N ARG A 79 12.50 18.04 -4.62
CA ARG A 79 13.13 17.34 -5.74
C ARG A 79 14.45 16.68 -5.30
N GLY A 80 14.57 15.37 -5.53
CA GLY A 80 15.80 14.61 -5.26
C GLY A 80 16.09 14.36 -3.77
N ARG A 81 15.16 14.69 -2.88
CA ARG A 81 15.30 14.53 -1.44
C ARG A 81 14.06 13.87 -0.85
N ARG A 82 14.24 13.08 0.20
CA ARG A 82 13.16 12.46 0.96
C ARG A 82 12.90 13.26 2.22
N PHE A 83 11.63 13.41 2.57
CA PHE A 83 11.17 14.13 3.76
C PHE A 83 10.23 13.24 4.55
N ALA A 84 10.12 13.51 5.85
CA ALA A 84 9.16 12.84 6.73
C ALA A 84 8.64 13.85 7.76
N LEU A 85 7.40 13.66 8.20
CA LEU A 85 6.89 14.30 9.41
C LEU A 85 7.32 13.47 10.61
N ARG A 86 7.69 14.14 11.70
CA ARG A 86 7.99 13.50 12.97
C ARG A 86 6.87 13.82 13.95
N ASP A 87 6.28 12.79 14.56
CA ASP A 87 5.27 13.00 15.59
C ASP A 87 5.89 13.24 16.99
N ARG A 88 5.04 13.44 17.99
CA ARG A 88 5.43 13.64 19.40
C ARG A 88 6.11 12.42 20.04
N GLN A 89 5.90 11.22 19.50
CA GLN A 89 6.56 9.99 19.97
C GLN A 89 7.88 9.73 19.24
N GLY A 90 8.21 10.58 18.25
CA GLY A 90 9.40 10.48 17.44
C GLY A 90 9.28 9.54 16.24
N VAL A 91 8.08 9.07 15.92
CA VAL A 91 7.80 8.25 14.75
C VAL A 91 7.87 9.09 13.48
N LEU A 92 8.51 8.55 12.45
CA LEU A 92 8.68 9.20 11.15
C LEU A 92 7.64 8.73 10.15
N PHE A 93 6.91 9.67 9.55
CA PHE A 93 5.89 9.45 8.53
C PHE A 93 6.39 10.03 7.21
N PRO A 94 6.81 9.18 6.25
CA PRO A 94 7.38 9.65 4.99
C PRO A 94 6.42 10.51 4.18
N LEU A 95 6.98 11.47 3.45
CA LEU A 95 6.25 12.38 2.57
C LEU A 95 6.61 12.11 1.11
N CYS A 96 5.59 12.09 0.25
CA CYS A 96 5.74 12.11 -1.21
C CYS A 96 4.84 13.20 -1.80
N PRO A 97 5.35 14.41 -2.04
CA PRO A 97 4.61 15.40 -2.82
C PRO A 97 4.39 14.89 -4.26
N ASP A 98 3.20 15.10 -4.81
CA ASP A 98 2.91 14.80 -6.21
C ASP A 98 3.17 16.00 -7.14
N SER A 99 2.92 15.83 -8.44
CA SER A 99 3.14 16.87 -9.45
C SER A 99 2.25 18.10 -9.29
N ALA A 100 1.13 17.97 -8.57
CA ALA A 100 0.25 19.08 -8.22
C ALA A 100 0.62 19.74 -6.87
N CYS A 101 1.78 19.38 -6.30
CA CYS A 101 2.23 19.81 -4.97
C CYS A 101 1.30 19.36 -3.83
N ARG A 102 0.45 18.35 -4.04
CA ARG A 102 -0.30 17.73 -2.94
C ARG A 102 0.64 16.82 -2.17
N MET A 103 0.64 16.94 -0.85
CA MET A 103 1.50 16.17 0.03
C MET A 103 0.81 14.86 0.39
N HIS A 104 1.42 13.73 -0.01
CA HIS A 104 0.99 12.40 0.44
C HIS A 104 1.80 12.03 1.67
N VAL A 105 1.12 11.75 2.78
CA VAL A 105 1.72 11.26 4.03
C VAL A 105 1.53 9.75 4.08
N PHE A 106 2.62 9.02 4.31
CA PHE A 106 2.63 7.56 4.38
C PHE A 106 2.82 7.08 5.80
N ASN A 107 2.35 5.86 6.06
CA ASN A 107 2.57 5.17 7.31
C ASN A 107 4.07 4.93 7.55
N SER A 108 4.45 4.91 8.83
CA SER A 108 5.83 4.67 9.26
C SER A 108 6.25 3.23 9.01
N GLN A 109 5.33 2.29 9.20
CA GLN A 109 5.51 0.85 8.97
C GLN A 109 5.01 0.41 7.61
N GLU A 110 5.67 -0.60 7.06
CA GLU A 110 5.29 -1.21 5.78
C GLU A 110 4.26 -2.34 6.00
N LEU A 111 3.24 -2.40 5.16
CA LEU A 111 2.40 -3.58 5.06
C LEU A 111 3.24 -4.75 4.54
N VAL A 112 3.10 -5.92 5.15
CA VAL A 112 3.65 -7.17 4.59
C VAL A 112 2.63 -8.29 4.77
N MET A 113 2.26 -8.93 3.66
CA MET A 113 1.31 -10.05 3.62
C MET A 113 1.89 -11.32 2.99
N LEU A 114 3.21 -11.41 2.86
CA LEU A 114 3.91 -12.49 2.15
C LEU A 114 3.53 -13.89 2.67
N ARG A 115 3.51 -14.11 3.98
CA ARG A 115 3.11 -15.41 4.55
C ARG A 115 1.63 -15.79 4.35
N PHE A 116 0.80 -14.79 4.02
CA PHE A 116 -0.64 -14.94 3.86
C PHE A 116 -1.05 -15.03 2.39
N LEU A 117 -0.10 -15.02 1.45
CA LEU A 117 -0.39 -15.22 0.03
C LEU A 117 -1.21 -16.49 -0.25
N PRO A 118 -0.96 -17.66 0.39
CA PRO A 118 -1.82 -18.82 0.18
C PRO A 118 -3.29 -18.59 0.54
N ALA A 119 -3.57 -17.78 1.57
CA ALA A 119 -4.94 -17.43 1.94
C ALA A 119 -5.58 -16.51 0.89
N LEU A 120 -4.84 -15.50 0.43
CA LEU A 120 -5.30 -14.58 -0.63
C LEU A 120 -5.54 -15.30 -1.96
N VAL A 121 -4.71 -16.27 -2.32
CA VAL A 121 -4.91 -17.12 -3.51
C VAL A 121 -6.20 -17.93 -3.36
N ARG A 122 -6.41 -18.59 -2.21
CA ARG A 122 -7.66 -19.33 -1.94
C ARG A 122 -8.89 -18.44 -1.91
N ALA A 123 -8.73 -17.17 -1.51
CA ALA A 123 -9.79 -16.17 -1.51
C ALA A 123 -10.24 -15.78 -2.92
N GLY A 124 -9.53 -16.17 -3.99
CA GLY A 124 -9.85 -15.78 -5.36
C GLY A 124 -9.32 -14.39 -5.75
N VAL A 125 -8.36 -13.84 -5.01
CA VAL A 125 -7.72 -12.57 -5.37
C VAL A 125 -6.95 -12.75 -6.68
N ALA A 126 -7.28 -11.93 -7.68
CA ALA A 126 -6.72 -11.99 -9.02
C ALA A 126 -5.37 -11.25 -9.15
N GLY A 127 -5.10 -10.28 -8.27
CA GLY A 127 -3.85 -9.52 -8.33
C GLY A 127 -3.35 -9.01 -6.99
N LEU A 128 -2.04 -8.92 -6.88
CA LEU A 128 -1.33 -8.43 -5.71
C LEU A 128 -0.71 -7.08 -6.02
N ARG A 129 -1.00 -6.06 -5.20
CA ARG A 129 -0.40 -4.74 -5.34
C ARG A 129 0.72 -4.52 -4.35
N ILE A 130 1.76 -3.85 -4.82
CA ILE A 130 2.92 -3.43 -4.03
C ILE A 130 3.00 -1.91 -4.13
N GLU A 131 2.94 -1.23 -2.99
CA GLU A 131 3.14 0.22 -2.91
C GLU A 131 4.64 0.50 -2.82
N ALA A 132 5.22 1.00 -3.91
CA ALA A 132 6.65 1.21 -4.06
C ALA A 132 7.03 2.68 -4.34
N ARG A 133 6.12 3.65 -4.19
CA ARG A 133 6.39 5.07 -4.52
C ARG A 133 7.61 5.65 -3.80
N LEU A 134 7.93 5.14 -2.62
CA LEU A 134 9.06 5.59 -1.80
C LEU A 134 10.28 4.68 -1.92
N GLU A 135 10.21 3.63 -2.72
CA GLU A 135 11.26 2.61 -2.83
C GLU A 135 12.18 2.89 -4.03
N ASP A 136 13.41 2.40 -3.94
CA ASP A 136 14.33 2.40 -5.07
C ASP A 136 14.17 1.11 -5.91
N ALA A 137 14.82 1.09 -7.08
CA ALA A 137 14.74 -0.05 -8.00
C ALA A 137 15.25 -1.36 -7.38
N SER A 138 16.24 -1.30 -6.48
CA SER A 138 16.79 -2.49 -5.82
C SER A 138 15.80 -3.08 -4.83
N ALA A 139 15.15 -2.24 -4.03
CA ALA A 139 14.09 -2.64 -3.12
C ALA A 139 12.90 -3.24 -3.89
N VAL A 140 12.46 -2.59 -4.98
CA VAL A 140 11.39 -3.10 -5.86
C VAL A 140 11.74 -4.47 -6.42
N PHE A 141 12.95 -4.66 -6.95
CA PHE A 141 13.41 -5.95 -7.46
C PHE A 141 13.39 -7.03 -6.39
N ARG A 142 13.93 -6.74 -5.20
CA ARG A 142 13.96 -7.69 -4.08
C ARG A 142 12.55 -8.12 -3.67
N VAL A 143 11.66 -7.16 -3.43
CA VAL A 143 10.28 -7.42 -2.99
C VAL A 143 9.53 -8.22 -4.06
N THR A 144 9.52 -7.75 -5.31
CA THR A 144 8.77 -8.44 -6.39
C THR A 144 9.28 -9.86 -6.63
N ARG A 145 10.61 -10.08 -6.59
CA ARG A 145 11.21 -11.42 -6.73
C ARG A 145 10.73 -12.37 -5.63
N VAL A 146 10.76 -11.94 -4.37
CA VAL A 146 10.35 -12.78 -3.23
C VAL A 146 8.85 -13.06 -3.28
N TYR A 147 8.02 -12.05 -3.56
CA TYR A 147 6.57 -12.25 -3.73
C TYR A 147 6.25 -13.22 -4.87
N ARG A 148 6.97 -13.14 -6.00
CA ARG A 148 6.79 -14.06 -7.13
C ARG A 148 7.11 -15.50 -6.73
N GLN A 149 8.26 -15.75 -6.10
CA GLN A 149 8.66 -17.08 -5.64
C GLN A 149 7.63 -17.70 -4.68
N VAL A 150 7.13 -16.92 -3.73
CA VAL A 150 6.14 -17.40 -2.76
C VAL A 150 4.78 -17.62 -3.42
N LEU A 151 4.38 -16.75 -4.34
CA LEU A 151 3.12 -16.90 -5.09
C LEU A 151 3.15 -18.14 -5.99
N ASP A 152 4.25 -18.40 -6.70
CA ASP A 152 4.41 -19.62 -7.52
C ASP A 152 4.28 -20.87 -6.67
N ALA A 153 5.00 -20.93 -5.55
CA ALA A 153 4.91 -22.06 -4.62
C ALA A 153 3.50 -22.24 -4.04
N ALA A 154 2.77 -21.14 -3.80
CA ALA A 154 1.38 -21.20 -3.34
C ALA A 154 0.41 -21.73 -4.40
N LEU A 155 0.59 -21.34 -5.67
CA LEU A 155 -0.21 -21.80 -6.80
C LEU A 155 0.06 -23.28 -7.14
N GLU A 156 1.30 -23.73 -7.00
CA GLU A 156 1.71 -25.12 -7.22
C GLU A 156 1.40 -26.06 -6.04
N GLY A 157 0.93 -25.52 -4.92
CA GLY A 157 0.63 -26.32 -3.72
C GLY A 157 1.86 -26.81 -2.95
N VAL A 158 3.05 -26.28 -3.26
CA VAL A 158 4.34 -26.64 -2.61
C VAL A 158 4.83 -25.56 -1.63
N TYR A 159 3.96 -24.62 -1.26
CA TYR A 159 4.27 -23.52 -0.34
C TYR A 159 4.83 -24.03 0.99
N LYS A 160 6.00 -23.49 1.35
CA LYS A 160 6.59 -23.64 2.68
C LYS A 160 6.36 -22.36 3.45
N ARG A 161 6.03 -22.50 4.74
CA ARG A 161 5.77 -21.37 5.61
C ARG A 161 6.98 -20.42 5.64
N VAL A 162 6.74 -19.18 5.23
CA VAL A 162 7.72 -18.10 5.31
C VAL A 162 7.84 -17.64 6.76
N SER A 163 9.07 -17.40 7.23
CA SER A 163 9.36 -16.97 8.59
C SER A 163 9.22 -15.45 8.76
N GLU A 164 9.22 -14.93 9.99
CA GLU A 164 9.15 -13.47 10.22
C GLU A 164 10.42 -12.77 9.81
N GLU A 165 11.56 -13.46 9.90
CA GLU A 165 12.86 -12.95 9.51
C GLU A 165 12.90 -12.59 8.03
N VAL A 166 12.39 -13.48 7.16
CA VAL A 166 12.30 -13.22 5.71
C VAL A 166 11.42 -12.01 5.41
N GLU A 167 10.32 -11.82 6.13
CA GLU A 167 9.46 -10.64 5.95
C GLU A 167 10.10 -9.35 6.49
N ALA A 168 10.84 -9.45 7.59
CA ALA A 168 11.59 -8.32 8.14
C ALA A 168 12.73 -7.87 7.22
N GLU A 169 13.36 -8.79 6.49
CA GLU A 169 14.39 -8.47 5.49
C GLU A 169 13.84 -7.72 4.26
N LEU A 170 12.53 -7.77 4.02
CA LEU A 170 11.91 -7.08 2.90
C LEU A 170 11.70 -5.59 3.15
N VAL A 171 11.57 -5.18 4.41
CA VAL A 171 11.18 -3.81 4.77
C VAL A 171 12.37 -2.93 5.11
N ASN A 172 12.20 -1.62 4.90
CA ASN A 172 13.21 -0.62 5.19
C ASN A 172 13.01 -0.05 6.61
N GLY A 173 13.48 -0.81 7.60
CA GLY A 173 13.76 -0.31 8.95
C GLY A 173 12.62 -0.38 9.96
N ALA A 174 11.63 0.52 9.89
CA ALA A 174 10.67 0.84 10.96
C ALA A 174 9.72 -0.30 11.41
N GLY A 175 9.94 -1.51 10.92
CA GLY A 175 9.12 -2.69 11.12
C GLY A 175 8.01 -2.79 10.08
N PHE A 176 7.20 -3.82 10.22
CA PHE A 176 6.07 -4.08 9.36
C PHE A 176 4.78 -4.24 10.17
N THR A 177 3.67 -4.07 9.46
CA THR A 177 2.31 -4.28 9.96
C THR A 177 1.56 -5.24 9.04
N ARG A 178 0.46 -5.79 9.53
CA ARG A 178 -0.51 -6.54 8.72
C ARG A 178 -1.68 -5.68 8.28
N GLY A 179 -1.61 -4.37 8.50
CA GLY A 179 -2.71 -3.44 8.22
C GLY A 179 -3.99 -3.86 8.96
N HIS A 180 -5.13 -3.70 8.29
CA HIS A 180 -6.44 -4.02 8.85
C HIS A 180 -6.89 -5.46 8.61
N TYR A 181 -6.10 -6.28 7.89
CA TYR A 181 -6.47 -7.64 7.52
C TYR A 181 -6.92 -8.53 8.71
N PHE A 182 -6.40 -8.28 9.92
CA PHE A 182 -6.71 -9.08 11.12
C PHE A 182 -7.35 -8.29 12.26
N ARG A 183 -7.49 -6.96 12.14
CA ARG A 183 -8.04 -6.09 13.19
C ARG A 183 -9.31 -5.38 12.76
N GLY A 184 -9.53 -5.22 11.45
CA GLY A 184 -10.58 -4.38 10.90
C GLY A 184 -10.35 -2.90 11.17
N VAL A 185 -11.27 -2.08 10.68
CA VAL A 185 -11.48 -0.71 11.17
C VAL A 185 -12.66 -0.81 12.12
N VAL A 186 -12.45 -0.43 13.38
CA VAL A 186 -13.51 -0.37 14.42
C VAL A 186 -14.21 0.97 14.32
#